data_AF-D6BCQ3-F1
#
_entry.id   AF-D6BCQ3-F1
#
_cell.length_a   1.000
_cell.length_b   1.000
_cell.length_c   1.000
_cell.angle_alpha   90.00
_cell.angle_beta   90.00
_cell.angle_gamma   90.00
#
_symmetry.space_group_name_H-M   'P 1'
#
loop_
_entity.id
_entity.type
_entity.pdbx_description
1 polymer ?
#
loop_
_entity_poly.entity_id
_entity_poly.type
_entity_poly.pdbx_seq_one_letter_code
_entity_poly.pdbx_strand_id
1 'polypeptide(L)'
;CKQDLQLPSVSIVGNGSMIKETWFQKYGDDLDILAISCDSFDEATNQLIGRAQGKKSHIDNLHKIRNWCQQYKVAFKINSVINTFNMDEDMTENILQLNPVRWKVFQCLLIDGENAGETALREAERFVISEQLFQEFLDRHSSVSCLVPESNEKMRNSYLILDEYMRFLDCREGRKDPSKSILDVGVKEAICFSGFDEKMFLKRGGKYVWSKADMKLEW
;
A
#
# COMPACT_ATOMS: atom_id res chain seq x y z
N CYS A 1 10.37 -11.89 16.89
CA CYS A 1 8.97 -11.41 16.86
C CYS A 1 8.08 -12.29 15.99
N LYS A 2 8.30 -12.41 14.67
CA LYS A 2 7.46 -13.29 13.81
C LYS A 2 7.40 -14.72 14.33
N GLN A 3 8.56 -15.31 14.62
CA GLN A 3 8.68 -16.67 15.13
C GLN A 3 8.09 -16.80 16.54
N ASP A 4 8.46 -15.91 17.46
CA ASP A 4 8.00 -15.94 18.86
C ASP A 4 6.48 -15.80 18.99
N LEU A 5 5.88 -14.91 18.19
CA LEU A 5 4.43 -14.66 18.16
C LEU A 5 3.67 -15.57 17.19
N GLN A 6 4.38 -16.45 16.47
CA GLN A 6 3.83 -17.37 15.46
C GLN A 6 2.96 -16.64 14.42
N LEU A 7 3.41 -15.45 13.99
CA LEU A 7 2.66 -14.65 13.02
C LEU A 7 2.71 -15.31 11.64
N PRO A 8 1.55 -15.55 11.00
CA PRO A 8 1.50 -16.21 9.69
C PRO A 8 2.07 -15.34 8.56
N SER A 9 2.05 -14.02 8.74
CA SER A 9 2.57 -13.07 7.76
C SER A 9 3.07 -11.79 8.43
N VAL A 10 4.24 -11.33 8.00
CA VAL A 10 4.81 -10.02 8.30
C VAL A 10 5.08 -9.32 6.97
N SER A 11 4.54 -8.11 6.81
CA SER A 11 4.68 -7.32 5.60
C SER A 11 5.03 -5.88 5.91
N ILE A 12 5.72 -5.21 4.99
CA ILE A 12 6.10 -3.80 5.11
C ILE A 12 5.65 -3.09 3.83
N VAL A 13 5.08 -1.89 4.00
CA VAL A 13 4.83 -0.95 2.92
C VAL A 13 5.78 0.23 3.08
N GLY A 14 6.47 0.64 2.01
CA GLY A 14 7.35 1.80 2.04
C GLY A 14 7.62 2.39 0.67
N ASN A 15 8.26 3.56 0.61
CA ASN A 15 8.70 4.18 -0.66
C ASN A 15 10.02 3.58 -1.20
N GLY A 16 10.65 2.67 -0.44
CA GLY A 16 11.88 1.97 -0.83
C GLY A 16 13.19 2.76 -0.70
N SER A 17 13.16 4.06 -0.49
CA SER A 17 14.36 4.88 -0.72
C SER A 17 15.47 4.72 0.31
N MET A 18 15.10 4.31 1.52
CA MET A 18 16.01 4.08 2.65
C MET A 18 16.32 2.60 2.87
N ILE A 19 15.79 1.72 2.02
CA ILE A 19 16.04 0.28 2.10
C ILE A 19 17.46 0.00 1.58
N LYS A 20 18.23 -0.74 2.38
CA LYS A 20 19.60 -1.15 2.07
C LYS A 20 19.67 -2.67 2.03
N GLU A 21 20.59 -3.22 1.24
CA GLU A 21 20.77 -4.68 1.16
C GLU A 21 21.11 -5.31 2.52
N THR A 22 21.89 -4.62 3.36
CA THR A 22 22.21 -5.09 4.72
C THR A 22 20.97 -5.30 5.59
N TRP A 23 19.86 -4.60 5.29
CA TRP A 23 18.59 -4.83 5.96
C TRP A 23 17.96 -6.16 5.51
N PHE A 24 18.02 -6.50 4.22
CA PHE A 24 17.57 -7.79 3.71
C PHE A 24 18.41 -8.95 4.27
N GLN A 25 19.73 -8.80 4.32
CA GLN A 25 20.62 -9.81 4.90
C GLN A 25 20.27 -10.14 6.36
N LYS A 26 19.78 -9.13 7.11
CA LYS A 26 19.46 -9.29 8.53
C LYS A 26 18.03 -9.72 8.80
N TYR A 27 17.07 -9.27 8.00
CA TYR A 27 15.64 -9.39 8.31
C TYR A 27 14.80 -10.01 7.17
N GLY A 28 15.41 -10.31 6.03
CA GLY A 28 14.72 -10.85 4.85
C GLY A 28 14.04 -12.19 5.12
N ASP A 29 14.64 -13.05 5.96
CA ASP A 29 14.07 -14.36 6.31
C ASP A 29 12.72 -14.23 7.03
N ASP A 30 12.58 -13.24 7.91
CA ASP A 30 11.35 -12.98 8.65
C ASP A 30 10.29 -12.22 7.82
N LEU A 31 10.68 -11.54 6.75
CA LEU A 31 9.75 -10.75 5.94
C LEU A 31 9.05 -11.62 4.89
N ASP A 32 7.71 -11.65 4.89
CA ASP A 32 6.95 -12.32 3.82
C ASP A 32 6.81 -11.44 2.60
N ILE A 33 6.35 -10.20 2.77
CA ILE A 33 5.99 -9.30 1.67
C ILE A 33 6.63 -7.93 1.86
N LEU A 34 7.36 -7.46 0.87
CA LEU A 34 7.76 -6.06 0.75
C LEU A 34 6.93 -5.38 -0.33
N ALA A 35 6.11 -4.41 0.07
CA ALA A 35 5.34 -3.57 -0.83
C ALA A 35 6.05 -2.23 -1.04
N ILE A 36 6.37 -1.90 -2.29
CA ILE A 36 6.92 -0.59 -2.64
C ILE A 36 5.82 0.27 -3.26
N SER A 37 5.65 1.47 -2.73
CA SER A 37 4.75 2.46 -3.30
C SER A 37 5.40 3.13 -4.51
N CYS A 38 4.86 2.87 -5.69
CA CYS A 38 5.27 3.41 -6.98
C CYS A 38 4.03 3.85 -7.74
N ASP A 39 3.86 5.15 -7.95
CA ASP A 39 2.65 5.70 -8.60
C ASP A 39 2.84 5.92 -10.10
N SER A 40 4.07 5.98 -10.61
CA SER A 40 4.34 6.18 -12.03
C SER A 40 5.67 5.57 -12.43
N PHE A 41 5.78 5.11 -13.67
CA PHE A 41 7.02 4.74 -14.35
C PHE A 41 7.59 5.89 -15.20
N ASP A 42 7.05 7.09 -15.06
CA ASP A 42 7.65 8.33 -15.53
C ASP A 42 8.18 9.16 -14.35
N GLU A 43 9.47 9.53 -14.42
CA GLU A 43 10.12 10.27 -13.33
C GLU A 43 9.60 11.71 -13.20
N ALA A 44 9.17 12.35 -14.30
CA ALA A 44 8.58 13.69 -14.24
C ALA A 44 7.21 13.67 -13.56
N THR A 45 6.38 12.65 -13.84
CA THR A 45 5.13 12.39 -13.13
C THR A 45 5.37 12.12 -11.66
N ASN A 46 6.36 11.29 -11.30
CA ASN A 46 6.73 11.09 -9.88
C ASN A 46 7.19 12.40 -9.21
N GLN A 47 7.87 13.29 -9.94
CA GLN A 47 8.25 14.61 -9.43
C GLN A 47 7.02 15.50 -9.18
N LEU A 48 6.05 15.52 -10.10
CA LEU A 48 4.79 16.25 -9.93
C LEU A 48 3.97 15.72 -8.74
N ILE A 49 3.96 14.40 -8.53
CA ILE A 49 3.31 13.75 -7.39
C ILE A 49 4.03 14.05 -6.07
N GLY A 50 5.32 14.39 -6.11
CA GLY A 50 6.14 14.63 -4.92
C GLY A 50 6.83 13.37 -4.38
N ARG A 51 7.05 12.37 -5.24
CA ARG A 51 7.81 11.14 -4.93
C ARG A 51 9.29 11.20 -5.25
N ALA A 52 9.73 12.24 -5.94
CA ALA A 52 11.15 12.44 -6.26
C ALA A 52 12.00 12.57 -4.99
N GLN A 53 13.18 11.94 -5.00
CA GLN A 53 14.12 12.00 -3.89
C GLN A 53 15.46 12.59 -4.31
N GLY A 54 15.49 13.91 -4.42
CA GLY A 54 16.66 14.63 -4.92
C GLY A 54 17.02 14.15 -6.32
N LYS A 55 18.26 13.69 -6.51
CA LYS A 55 18.76 13.18 -7.80
C LYS A 55 18.61 11.67 -8.00
N LYS A 56 18.02 10.95 -7.04
CA LYS A 56 17.88 9.49 -7.13
C LYS A 56 16.63 9.14 -7.92
N SER A 57 16.79 8.30 -8.95
CA SER A 57 15.66 7.70 -9.68
C SER A 57 14.86 6.79 -8.74
N HIS A 58 13.54 7.00 -8.72
CA HIS A 58 12.62 6.12 -8.01
C HIS A 58 12.55 4.75 -8.69
N ILE A 59 12.55 4.75 -10.03
CA ILE A 59 12.42 3.55 -10.86
C ILE A 59 13.65 2.65 -10.74
N ASP A 60 14.86 3.20 -10.81
CA ASP A 60 16.10 2.44 -10.59
C ASP A 60 16.10 1.79 -9.21
N ASN A 61 15.63 2.52 -8.19
CA ASN A 61 15.54 2.01 -6.83
C ASN A 61 14.49 0.89 -6.71
N LEU A 62 13.37 0.98 -7.43
CA LEU A 62 12.35 -0.06 -7.49
C LEU A 62 12.90 -1.36 -8.07
N HIS A 63 13.60 -1.30 -9.21
CA HIS A 63 14.25 -2.48 -9.82
C HIS A 63 15.30 -3.10 -8.90
N LYS A 64 16.12 -2.26 -8.25
CA LYS A 64 17.11 -2.74 -7.27
C LYS A 64 16.44 -3.48 -6.10
N ILE A 65 15.35 -2.94 -5.56
CA ILE A 65 14.60 -3.61 -4.48
C ILE A 65 13.96 -4.90 -4.98
N ARG A 66 13.43 -4.93 -6.20
CA ARG A 66 12.88 -6.15 -6.80
C ARG A 66 13.93 -7.27 -6.87
N ASN A 67 15.16 -6.93 -7.25
CA ASN A 67 16.27 -7.87 -7.30
C ASN A 67 16.64 -8.39 -5.90
N TRP A 68 16.67 -7.51 -4.89
CA TRP A 68 16.88 -7.96 -3.51
C TRP A 68 15.74 -8.84 -3.00
N CYS A 69 14.48 -8.52 -3.30
CA CYS A 69 13.36 -9.40 -2.97
C CYS A 69 13.54 -10.79 -3.58
N GLN A 70 14.06 -10.88 -4.80
CA GLN A 70 14.38 -12.15 -5.44
C GLN A 70 15.50 -12.90 -4.69
N GLN A 71 16.66 -12.25 -4.54
CA GLN A 71 17.86 -12.81 -3.91
C GLN A 71 17.62 -13.29 -2.48
N TYR A 72 16.82 -12.55 -1.71
CA TYR A 72 16.55 -12.82 -0.29
C TYR A 72 15.18 -13.46 -0.05
N LYS A 73 14.53 -13.98 -1.10
CA LYS A 73 13.28 -14.75 -1.02
C LYS A 73 12.19 -14.02 -0.24
N VAL A 74 11.90 -12.80 -0.65
CA VAL A 74 10.82 -11.96 -0.14
C VAL A 74 9.84 -11.72 -1.26
N ALA A 75 8.54 -11.90 -0.99
CA ALA A 75 7.51 -11.63 -1.98
C ALA A 75 7.47 -10.13 -2.29
N PHE A 76 7.60 -9.77 -3.57
CA PHE A 76 7.58 -8.39 -4.00
C PHE A 76 6.16 -7.94 -4.36
N LYS A 77 5.75 -6.78 -3.85
CA LYS A 77 4.43 -6.19 -4.09
C LYS A 77 4.60 -4.73 -4.52
N ILE A 78 3.67 -4.25 -5.35
CA ILE A 78 3.58 -2.83 -5.72
C ILE A 78 2.26 -2.25 -5.21
N ASN A 79 2.32 -1.01 -4.74
CA ASN A 79 1.16 -0.19 -4.42
C ASN A 79 1.21 1.08 -5.28
N SER A 80 0.11 1.43 -5.94
CA SER A 80 0.01 2.63 -6.77
C SER A 80 -1.24 3.42 -6.39
N VAL A 81 -1.10 4.73 -6.20
CA VAL A 81 -2.23 5.65 -6.05
C VAL A 81 -2.50 6.32 -7.40
N ILE A 82 -3.66 6.03 -7.97
CA ILE A 82 -4.11 6.60 -9.23
C ILE A 82 -4.75 7.95 -8.94
N ASN A 83 -4.26 8.96 -9.63
CA ASN A 83 -4.52 10.37 -9.41
C ASN A 83 -4.48 11.13 -10.76
N THR A 84 -4.74 12.43 -10.72
CA THR A 84 -4.81 13.31 -11.89
C THR A 84 -3.60 13.23 -12.82
N PHE A 85 -2.40 12.91 -12.29
CA PHE A 85 -1.16 12.94 -13.07
C PHE A 85 -0.80 11.60 -13.74
N ASN A 86 -1.41 10.48 -13.33
CA ASN A 86 -1.08 9.14 -13.84
C ASN A 86 -2.29 8.32 -14.32
N MET A 87 -3.51 8.88 -14.27
CA MET A 87 -4.74 8.20 -14.68
C MET A 87 -4.75 7.73 -16.15
N ASP A 88 -3.96 8.39 -17.02
CA ASP A 88 -3.83 8.03 -18.44
C ASP A 88 -2.62 7.14 -18.74
N GLU A 89 -1.78 6.86 -17.73
CA GLU A 89 -0.58 6.05 -17.90
C GLU A 89 -0.93 4.57 -18.19
N ASP A 90 -0.17 3.95 -19.09
CA ASP A 90 -0.15 2.49 -19.26
C ASP A 90 1.12 1.95 -18.59
N MET A 91 0.92 1.20 -17.51
CA MET A 91 1.95 0.59 -16.67
C MET A 91 2.08 -0.91 -16.95
N THR A 92 1.35 -1.46 -17.92
CA THR A 92 1.21 -2.90 -18.14
C THR A 92 2.57 -3.58 -18.32
N GLU A 93 3.41 -3.08 -19.22
CA GLU A 93 4.73 -3.66 -19.50
C GLU A 93 5.63 -3.65 -18.25
N ASN A 94 5.71 -2.51 -17.56
CA ASN A 94 6.54 -2.38 -16.37
C ASN A 94 6.10 -3.30 -15.23
N ILE A 95 4.79 -3.42 -14.99
CA ILE A 95 4.25 -4.31 -13.95
C ILE A 95 4.50 -5.77 -14.31
N LEU A 96 4.28 -6.17 -15.58
CA LEU A 96 4.56 -7.54 -16.02
C LEU A 96 6.05 -7.88 -15.91
N GLN A 97 6.94 -6.94 -16.27
CA GLN A 97 8.38 -7.12 -16.15
C GLN A 97 8.84 -7.26 -14.69
N LEU A 98 8.28 -6.44 -13.78
CA LEU A 98 8.58 -6.52 -12.35
C LEU A 98 7.97 -7.76 -11.68
N ASN A 99 6.93 -8.34 -12.28
CA ASN A 99 6.24 -9.54 -11.83
C ASN A 99 5.96 -9.55 -10.30
N PRO A 100 5.25 -8.55 -9.75
CA PRO A 100 4.90 -8.54 -8.34
C PRO A 100 3.84 -9.59 -8.05
N VAL A 101 3.88 -10.18 -6.85
CA VAL A 101 2.86 -11.15 -6.39
C VAL A 101 1.47 -10.51 -6.24
N ARG A 102 1.44 -9.18 -6.13
CA ARG A 102 0.24 -8.37 -5.98
C ARG A 102 0.54 -6.94 -6.41
N TRP A 103 -0.34 -6.34 -7.18
CA TRP A 103 -0.34 -4.92 -7.48
C TRP A 103 -1.63 -4.30 -6.93
N LYS A 104 -1.51 -3.52 -5.85
CA LYS A 104 -2.65 -2.78 -5.29
C LYS A 104 -2.78 -1.45 -6.01
N VAL A 105 -3.95 -1.24 -6.60
CA VAL A 105 -4.28 -0.03 -7.35
C VAL A 105 -5.36 0.71 -6.58
N PHE A 106 -4.98 1.85 -6.01
CA PHE A 106 -5.83 2.66 -5.16
C PHE A 106 -6.34 3.88 -5.92
N GLN A 107 -7.61 4.21 -5.80
CA GLN A 107 -8.09 5.54 -6.17
C GLN A 107 -7.59 6.57 -5.15
N CYS A 108 -7.22 7.77 -5.58
CA CYS A 108 -6.86 8.86 -4.65
C CYS A 108 -8.02 9.17 -3.70
N LEU A 109 -7.76 9.05 -2.39
CA LEU A 109 -8.73 9.24 -1.31
C LEU A 109 -8.43 10.52 -0.53
N LEU A 110 -9.46 11.33 -0.31
CA LEU A 110 -9.41 12.46 0.61
C LEU A 110 -9.75 11.99 2.03
N ILE A 111 -8.95 12.46 2.99
CA ILE A 111 -9.10 12.24 4.43
C ILE A 111 -8.94 13.61 5.10
N ASP A 112 -10.01 14.07 5.74
CA ASP A 112 -10.06 15.34 6.46
C ASP A 112 -9.08 15.33 7.65
N GLY A 113 -8.33 16.42 7.80
CA GLY A 113 -7.24 16.56 8.79
C GLY A 113 -5.91 15.93 8.38
N GLU A 114 -5.86 15.14 7.29
CA GLU A 114 -4.64 14.50 6.80
C GLU A 114 -4.16 15.12 5.49
N ASN A 115 -5.03 15.11 4.48
CA ASN A 115 -4.75 15.60 3.14
C ASN A 115 -5.88 16.43 2.52
N ALA A 116 -6.88 16.79 3.32
CA ALA A 116 -7.97 17.67 2.95
C ALA A 116 -8.42 18.47 4.19
N GLY A 117 -8.99 19.65 3.96
CA GLY A 117 -9.50 20.51 5.04
C GLY A 117 -8.45 21.45 5.64
N GLU A 118 -8.91 22.46 6.39
CA GLU A 118 -8.09 23.60 6.84
C GLU A 118 -6.93 23.24 7.77
N THR A 119 -7.02 22.09 8.46
CA THR A 119 -6.01 21.64 9.43
C THR A 119 -5.01 20.65 8.84
N ALA A 120 -5.18 20.24 7.57
CA ALA A 120 -4.31 19.26 6.93
C ALA A 120 -2.95 19.84 6.52
N LEU A 121 -1.92 19.01 6.58
CA LEU A 121 -0.57 19.37 6.12
C LEU A 121 -0.40 19.25 4.60
N ARG A 122 -1.40 18.71 3.90
CA ARG A 122 -1.38 18.39 2.47
C ARG A 122 -2.73 18.75 1.86
N GLU A 123 -2.70 19.06 0.56
CA GLU A 123 -3.87 19.40 -0.25
C GLU A 123 -3.97 18.38 -1.39
N ALA A 124 -4.75 17.32 -1.17
CA ALA A 124 -4.92 16.22 -2.11
C ALA A 124 -6.04 16.46 -3.13
N GLU A 125 -6.82 17.53 -3.01
CA GLU A 125 -7.98 17.83 -3.85
C GLU A 125 -7.60 17.89 -5.34
N ARG A 126 -6.43 18.43 -5.66
CA ARG A 126 -5.90 18.50 -7.04
C ARG A 126 -5.54 17.14 -7.64
N PHE A 127 -5.42 16.10 -6.83
CA PHE A 127 -5.04 14.74 -7.23
C PHE A 127 -6.24 13.81 -7.41
N VAL A 128 -7.44 14.26 -7.03
CA VAL A 128 -8.66 13.43 -7.07
C VAL A 128 -9.11 13.19 -8.51
N ILE A 129 -9.47 11.94 -8.79
CA ILE A 129 -10.08 11.51 -10.05
C ILE A 129 -11.48 10.94 -9.79
N SER A 130 -12.35 11.04 -10.80
CA SER A 130 -13.67 10.44 -10.74
C SER A 130 -13.59 8.91 -10.74
N GLU A 131 -14.67 8.25 -10.30
CA GLU A 131 -14.78 6.79 -10.37
C GLU A 131 -14.70 6.27 -11.81
N GLN A 132 -15.26 7.03 -12.78
CA GLN A 132 -15.18 6.68 -14.20
C GLN A 132 -13.73 6.65 -14.68
N LEU A 133 -12.94 7.69 -14.39
CA LEU A 133 -11.53 7.76 -14.80
C LEU A 133 -10.69 6.67 -14.12
N PHE A 134 -11.02 6.33 -12.88
CA PHE A 134 -10.41 5.19 -12.21
C PHE A 134 -10.76 3.87 -12.91
N GLN A 135 -12.02 3.66 -13.31
CA GLN A 135 -12.43 2.48 -14.04
C GLN A 135 -11.74 2.37 -15.42
N GLU A 136 -11.57 3.49 -16.13
CA GLU A 136 -10.81 3.52 -17.39
C GLU A 136 -9.35 3.09 -17.20
N PHE A 137 -8.70 3.49 -16.10
CA PHE A 137 -7.38 2.98 -15.72
C PHE A 137 -7.40 1.47 -15.48
N LEU A 138 -8.42 0.94 -14.79
CA LEU A 138 -8.54 -0.50 -14.53
C LEU A 138 -8.75 -1.30 -15.83
N ASP A 139 -9.59 -0.81 -16.73
CA ASP A 139 -9.90 -1.47 -18.00
C ASP A 139 -8.65 -1.57 -18.89
N ARG A 140 -7.84 -0.50 -18.92
CA ARG A 140 -6.53 -0.46 -19.62
C ARG A 140 -5.58 -1.55 -19.13
N HIS A 141 -5.60 -1.87 -17.84
CA HIS A 141 -4.73 -2.85 -17.20
C HIS A 141 -5.39 -4.20 -16.92
N SER A 142 -6.52 -4.49 -17.57
CA SER A 142 -7.31 -5.72 -17.34
C SER A 142 -6.55 -7.02 -17.62
N SER A 143 -5.46 -6.96 -18.41
CA SER A 143 -4.56 -8.09 -18.68
C SER A 143 -3.61 -8.43 -17.52
N VAL A 144 -3.45 -7.52 -16.54
CA VAL A 144 -2.53 -7.70 -15.41
C VAL A 144 -3.19 -8.51 -14.30
N SER A 145 -2.90 -9.80 -14.25
CA SER A 145 -3.55 -10.76 -13.35
C SER A 145 -3.35 -10.49 -11.85
N CYS A 146 -2.25 -9.83 -11.47
CA CYS A 146 -1.95 -9.52 -10.07
C CYS A 146 -2.57 -8.18 -9.60
N LEU A 147 -3.28 -7.47 -10.48
CA LEU A 147 -3.98 -6.22 -10.16
C LEU A 147 -5.11 -6.46 -9.16
N VAL A 148 -5.19 -5.62 -8.14
CA VAL A 148 -6.24 -5.65 -7.13
C VAL A 148 -6.75 -4.22 -6.89
N PRO A 149 -7.97 -3.89 -7.38
CA PRO A 149 -8.47 -2.53 -7.35
C PRO A 149 -9.12 -2.20 -6.00
N GLU A 150 -8.82 -1.00 -5.49
CA GLU A 150 -9.41 -0.42 -4.28
C GLU A 150 -9.88 1.01 -4.57
N SER A 151 -11.16 1.13 -4.95
CA SER A 151 -11.86 2.42 -5.02
C SER A 151 -12.01 3.04 -3.62
N ASN A 152 -12.36 4.31 -3.56
CA ASN A 152 -12.58 5.03 -2.29
C ASN A 152 -13.62 4.33 -1.40
N GLU A 153 -14.69 3.79 -1.98
CA GLU A 153 -15.71 3.00 -1.26
C GLU A 153 -15.11 1.74 -0.60
N LYS A 154 -14.24 1.03 -1.33
CA LYS A 154 -13.60 -0.19 -0.82
C LYS A 154 -12.56 0.10 0.25
N MET A 155 -11.87 1.23 0.19
CA MET A 155 -10.73 1.53 1.07
C MET A 155 -11.17 2.05 2.45
N ARG A 156 -12.16 2.95 2.51
CA ARG A 156 -12.40 3.83 3.67
C ARG A 156 -12.45 3.10 5.02
N ASN A 157 -13.23 2.02 5.14
CA ASN A 157 -13.48 1.34 6.42
C ASN A 157 -12.99 -0.11 6.49
N SER A 158 -12.24 -0.57 5.50
CA SER A 158 -11.91 -1.99 5.34
C SER A 158 -10.53 -2.37 5.87
N TYR A 159 -9.93 -1.50 6.70
CA TYR A 159 -8.64 -1.69 7.34
C TYR A 159 -8.78 -1.50 8.85
N LEU A 160 -8.10 -2.36 9.63
CA LEU A 160 -7.76 -2.04 11.01
C LEU A 160 -6.43 -1.30 10.99
N ILE A 161 -6.45 -0.02 11.39
CA ILE A 161 -5.27 0.84 11.41
C ILE A 161 -4.95 1.15 12.86
N LEU A 162 -3.74 0.82 13.30
CA LEU A 162 -3.18 1.29 14.56
C LEU A 162 -2.23 2.45 14.28
N ASP A 163 -2.40 3.55 14.99
CA ASP A 163 -1.49 4.69 14.92
C ASP A 163 -0.22 4.47 15.78
N GLU A 164 0.64 5.48 15.83
CA GLU A 164 1.89 5.47 16.59
C GLU A 164 1.71 5.35 18.11
N TYR A 165 0.52 5.61 18.64
CA TYR A 165 0.15 5.42 20.05
C TYR A 165 -0.60 4.09 20.28
N MET A 166 -0.65 3.23 19.27
CA MET A 166 -1.40 1.98 19.25
C MET A 166 -2.91 2.17 19.53
N ARG A 167 -3.51 3.20 18.93
CA ARG A 167 -4.95 3.46 18.94
C ARG A 167 -5.54 3.05 17.59
N PHE A 168 -6.73 2.44 17.59
CA PHE A 168 -7.44 2.18 16.35
C PHE A 168 -7.94 3.50 15.73
N LEU A 169 -7.84 3.65 14.42
CA LEU A 169 -8.34 4.83 13.70
C LEU A 169 -9.66 4.50 12.99
N ASP A 170 -10.73 5.21 13.36
CA ASP A 170 -12.02 5.16 12.69
C ASP A 170 -12.04 6.13 11.50
N CYS A 171 -12.38 5.60 10.34
CA CYS A 171 -12.40 6.33 9.07
C CYS A 171 -13.80 6.59 8.50
N ARG A 172 -14.87 6.24 9.23
CA ARG A 172 -16.26 6.28 8.71
C ARG A 172 -16.70 7.68 8.30
N GLU A 173 -16.32 8.67 9.10
CA GLU A 173 -16.66 10.09 8.89
C GLU A 173 -15.66 10.81 7.96
N GLY A 174 -14.77 10.07 7.28
CA GLY A 174 -13.77 10.64 6.37
C GLY A 174 -12.59 11.34 7.06
N ARG A 175 -12.47 11.23 8.38
CA ARG A 175 -11.29 11.61 9.19
C ARG A 175 -10.57 10.35 9.69
N LYS A 176 -9.49 10.50 10.48
CA LYS A 176 -8.92 9.40 11.27
C LYS A 176 -9.14 9.67 12.75
N ASP A 177 -10.29 9.24 13.27
CA ASP A 177 -10.67 9.51 14.66
C ASP A 177 -10.11 8.38 15.58
N PRO A 178 -9.20 8.67 16.53
CA PRO A 178 -8.53 7.64 17.30
C PRO A 178 -9.36 7.10 18.48
N SER A 179 -9.28 5.78 18.72
CA SER A 179 -9.75 5.13 19.94
C SER A 179 -8.83 5.44 21.14
N LYS A 180 -9.11 4.86 22.31
CA LYS A 180 -8.09 4.71 23.36
C LYS A 180 -7.00 3.72 22.93
N SER A 181 -5.80 3.82 23.54
CA SER A 181 -4.70 2.91 23.20
C SER A 181 -4.98 1.49 23.65
N ILE A 182 -4.61 0.50 22.85
CA ILE A 182 -4.65 -0.91 23.24
C ILE A 182 -3.74 -1.19 24.46
N LEU A 183 -2.76 -0.32 24.72
CA LEU A 183 -1.87 -0.44 25.88
C LEU A 183 -2.56 -0.01 27.18
N ASP A 184 -3.62 0.80 27.09
CA ASP A 184 -4.34 1.31 28.25
C ASP A 184 -5.59 0.48 28.55
N VAL A 185 -6.38 0.15 27.52
CA VAL A 185 -7.69 -0.51 27.67
C VAL A 185 -7.74 -1.93 27.09
N GLY A 186 -6.65 -2.39 26.47
CA GLY A 186 -6.62 -3.67 25.79
C GLY A 186 -7.33 -3.66 24.43
N VAL A 187 -7.04 -4.69 23.63
CA VAL A 187 -7.54 -4.80 22.24
C VAL A 187 -9.06 -4.88 22.17
N LYS A 188 -9.69 -5.66 23.07
CA LYS A 188 -11.15 -5.91 23.04
C LYS A 188 -11.96 -4.63 23.22
N GLU A 189 -11.52 -3.72 24.09
CA GLU A 189 -12.22 -2.46 24.31
C GLU A 189 -11.94 -1.46 23.18
N ALA A 190 -10.67 -1.32 22.79
CA ALA A 190 -10.28 -0.35 21.76
C ALA A 190 -10.88 -0.67 20.38
N ILE A 191 -10.94 -1.94 19.98
CA ILE A 191 -11.38 -2.33 18.63
C ILE A 191 -12.85 -2.03 18.35
N CYS A 192 -13.68 -1.94 19.40
CA CYS A 192 -15.09 -1.55 19.29
C CYS A 192 -15.28 -0.15 18.67
N PHE A 193 -14.24 0.69 18.72
CA PHE A 193 -14.22 2.05 18.19
C PHE A 193 -13.42 2.18 16.89
N SER A 194 -13.04 1.07 16.26
CA SER A 194 -12.22 1.09 15.03
C SER A 194 -13.01 1.45 13.76
N GLY A 195 -14.34 1.35 13.78
CA GLY A 195 -15.17 1.53 12.59
C GLY A 195 -14.98 0.46 11.50
N PHE A 196 -14.30 -0.65 11.81
CA PHE A 196 -13.91 -1.67 10.85
C PHE A 196 -15.09 -2.42 10.21
N ASP A 197 -15.12 -2.44 8.88
CA ASP A 197 -16.04 -3.22 8.06
C ASP A 197 -15.37 -4.53 7.59
N GLU A 198 -15.60 -5.60 8.34
CA GLU A 198 -15.09 -6.95 8.01
C GLU A 198 -15.63 -7.47 6.68
N LYS A 199 -16.89 -7.15 6.32
CA LYS A 199 -17.47 -7.60 5.06
C LYS A 199 -16.76 -6.95 3.89
N MET A 200 -16.48 -5.66 3.98
CA MET A 200 -15.72 -4.94 2.94
C MET A 200 -14.26 -5.42 2.88
N PHE A 201 -13.62 -5.71 4.02
CA PHE A 201 -12.29 -6.32 4.08
C PHE A 201 -12.22 -7.63 3.29
N LEU A 202 -13.20 -8.52 3.46
CA LEU A 202 -13.28 -9.76 2.70
C LEU A 202 -13.59 -9.50 1.22
N LYS A 203 -14.55 -8.61 0.92
CA LYS A 203 -14.96 -8.24 -0.46
C LYS A 203 -13.80 -7.70 -1.29
N ARG A 204 -12.88 -6.92 -0.70
CA ARG A 204 -11.69 -6.38 -1.39
C ARG A 204 -10.51 -7.36 -1.47
N GLY A 205 -10.70 -8.62 -1.07
CA GLY A 205 -9.64 -9.63 -1.05
C GLY A 205 -8.56 -9.33 -0.01
N GLY A 206 -8.98 -8.83 1.16
CA GLY A 206 -8.09 -8.59 2.30
C GLY A 206 -7.49 -9.87 2.87
N LYS A 207 -8.21 -10.99 2.76
CA LYS A 207 -7.71 -12.34 3.05
C LYS A 207 -7.23 -13.02 1.77
N TYR A 208 -5.95 -13.37 1.71
CA TYR A 208 -5.30 -14.05 0.58
C TYR A 208 -4.10 -14.85 1.09
N VAL A 209 -3.46 -15.63 0.21
CA VAL A 209 -2.19 -16.30 0.54
C VAL A 209 -1.12 -15.23 0.78
N TRP A 210 -0.83 -14.94 2.05
CA TRP A 210 0.02 -13.83 2.49
C TRP A 210 1.30 -14.27 3.19
N SER A 211 1.51 -15.56 3.38
CA SER A 211 2.77 -16.12 3.85
C SER A 211 3.62 -16.48 2.65
N LYS A 212 4.89 -16.07 2.61
CA LYS A 212 5.76 -16.39 1.47
C LYS A 212 6.03 -17.89 1.32
N ALA A 213 5.91 -18.65 2.41
CA ALA A 213 6.06 -20.11 2.42
C ALA A 213 4.93 -20.82 1.66
N ASP A 214 3.74 -20.22 1.63
CA ASP A 214 2.57 -20.76 0.95
C ASP A 214 2.41 -20.20 -0.48
N MET A 215 3.13 -19.12 -0.79
CA MET A 215 3.19 -18.58 -2.14
C MET A 215 4.12 -19.48 -2.96
N LYS A 216 3.62 -20.00 -4.09
CA LYS A 216 4.41 -20.76 -5.07
C LYS A 216 5.33 -19.81 -5.84
N LEU A 217 6.25 -19.15 -5.14
CA LEU A 217 7.19 -18.23 -5.73
C LEU A 217 8.39 -19.00 -6.22
N GLU A 218 8.63 -18.84 -7.51
CA GLU A 218 9.96 -18.97 -8.08
C GLU A 218 10.69 -17.68 -7.68
N TRP A 219 11.08 -17.61 -6.40
CA TRP A 219 12.07 -16.62 -5.98
C TRP A 219 13.38 -16.94 -6.69
#